data_AF-A0A0S8ENR9-F1
#
_entry.id   AF-A0A0S8ENR9-F1
#
_cell.length_a   1.000
_cell.length_b   1.000
_cell.length_c   1.000
_cell.angle_alpha   90.00
_cell.angle_beta   90.00
_cell.angle_gamma   90.00
#
_symmetry.space_group_name_H-M   'P 1'
#
loop_
_entity.id
_entity.type
_entity.pdbx_description
1 polymer ?
#
loop_
_entity_poly.entity_id
_entity_poly.type
_entity_poly.pdbx_seq_one_letter_code
_entity_poly.pdbx_strand_id
1 'polypeptide(L)' 'IILNLNDASRFLQLRGVYDWRQDTQFMAGINLPDGERGSEFGGLPSGMPGIWVSPGRSIYARAAYYF' A
#
# COMPACT_ATOMS: atom_id res chain seq x y z
N ILE A 1 -0.79 -9.83 -2.13
CA ILE A 1 -0.67 -9.64 -0.67
C ILE A 1 0.78 -9.92 -0.29
N ILE A 2 1.36 -9.10 0.58
CA ILE A 2 2.70 -9.29 1.13
C ILE A 2 2.52 -9.72 2.57
N LEU A 3 3.19 -10.80 2.98
CA LEU A 3 3.17 -11.33 4.34
C LEU A 3 4.59 -11.27 4.88
N ASN A 4 4.76 -10.69 6.06
CA ASN A 4 6.01 -10.75 6.80
C ASN A 4 6.04 -12.07 7.59
N LEU A 5 7.08 -12.88 7.35
CA LEU A 5 7.24 -14.20 7.95
C LEU A 5 7.78 -14.15 9.39
N ASN A 6 8.38 -13.02 9.80
CA ASN A 6 9.02 -12.87 11.10
C ASN A 6 8.10 -12.27 12.17
N ASP A 7 7.11 -11.45 11.79
CA ASP A 7 6.27 -10.71 12.74
C ASP A 7 4.75 -10.78 12.45
N ALA A 8 4.34 -11.65 11.52
CA ALA A 8 2.94 -11.86 11.09
C ALA A 8 2.23 -10.61 10.55
N SER A 9 2.93 -9.50 10.34
CA SER A 9 2.37 -8.30 9.71
C SER A 9 2.18 -8.51 8.21
N ARG A 10 1.26 -7.76 7.61
CA ARG A 10 0.85 -7.93 6.22
C ARG A 10 0.55 -6.61 5.53
N PHE A 11 0.73 -6.62 4.22
CA PHE A 11 0.42 -5.49 3.35
C PHE A 11 -0.43 -5.97 2.18
N LEU A 12 -1.69 -5.55 2.15
CA LEU A 12 -2.59 -5.81 1.06
C LEU A 12 -2.47 -4.70 0.02
N GLN A 13 -2.09 -5.08 -1.20
CA GLN A 13 -2.12 -4.22 -2.37
C GLN A 13 -3.12 -4.78 -3.37
N LEU A 14 -4.15 -4.01 -3.67
CA LEU A 14 -5.11 -4.31 -4.73
C LEU A 14 -4.93 -3.24 -5.81
N ARG A 15 -4.72 -3.69 -7.05
CA ARG A 15 -4.54 -2.80 -8.20
C ARG A 15 -5.36 -3.31 -9.38
N GLY A 16 -6.20 -2.46 -9.92
CA GLY A 16 -6.88 -2.65 -11.20
C GLY A 16 -6.20 -1.83 -12.27
N VAL A 17 -6.02 -2.42 -13.45
CA VAL A 17 -5.59 -1.73 -14.67
C VAL A 17 -6.65 -2.01 -15.74
N TYR A 18 -7.11 -0.96 -16.41
CA TYR A 18 -8.09 -1.04 -17.48
C TYR A 18 -7.58 -0.25 -18.68
N ASP A 19 -7.39 -0.95 -19.80
CA ASP A 19 -7.02 -0.35 -21.06
C ASP A 19 -8.30 0.03 -21.83
N TRP A 20 -8.53 1.33 -21.97
CA TRP A 20 -9.62 1.89 -22.76
C TRP A 20 -9.07 2.33 -24.13
N ARG A 21 -9.58 1.68 -25.19
CA ARG A 21 -9.35 2.06 -26.60
C ARG A 21 -7.89 2.26 -27.05
N GLN A 22 -6.98 1.36 -26.62
CA GLN A 22 -5.56 1.29 -27.02
C GLN A 22 -4.69 2.53 -26.72
N ASP A 23 -5.31 3.69 -26.49
CA ASP A 23 -4.67 4.97 -26.26
C ASP A 23 -4.80 5.44 -24.81
N THR A 24 -5.70 4.86 -24.02
CA THR A 24 -5.95 5.30 -22.66
C THR A 24 -5.84 4.15 -21.67
N GLN A 25 -5.09 4.36 -20.59
CA GLN A 25 -4.95 3.39 -19.50
C GLN A 25 -5.39 4.00 -18.18
N PHE A 26 -6.34 3.34 -17.52
CA PHE A 26 -6.79 3.65 -16.19
C PHE A 26 -6.17 2.68 -15.19
N MET A 27 -5.59 3.20 -14.12
CA MET A 27 -5.11 2.41 -13.00
C MET A 27 -5.75 2.92 -11.73
N ALA A 28 -6.23 2.02 -10.89
CA ALA A 28 -6.67 2.37 -9.55
C ALA A 28 -6.13 1.32 -8.57
N GLY A 29 -5.89 1.75 -7.33
CA GLY A 29 -5.44 0.81 -6.33
C GLY A 29 -5.62 1.28 -4.90
N ILE A 30 -5.56 0.29 -4.02
CA ILE A 30 -5.71 0.42 -2.57
C ILE A 30 -4.53 -0.28 -1.93
N ASN A 31 -3.88 0.38 -0.97
CA ASN A 31 -2.82 -0.19 -0.14
C ASN A 31 -3.24 -0.14 1.33
N LEU A 32 -3.24 -1.31 1.97
CA LEU A 32 -3.66 -1.49 3.36
C LEU A 32 -2.58 -2.27 4.13
N PRO A 33 -1.79 -1.58 4.97
CA PRO A 33 -0.97 -2.21 5.99
C PRO A 33 -1.82 -2.69 7.16
N ASP A 34 -1.46 -3.84 7.71
CA ASP A 34 -2.05 -4.42 8.91
C ASP A 34 -0.97 -5.18 9.71
N GLY A 35 -0.91 -4.97 11.01
CA GLY A 35 0.11 -5.55 11.89
C GLY A 35 0.15 -4.90 13.26
N GLU A 36 0.80 -5.55 14.23
CA GLU A 36 0.97 -5.02 15.58
C GLU A 36 2.03 -3.91 15.63
N ARG A 37 1.93 -2.99 16.59
CA ARG A 37 2.95 -1.92 16.76
C ARG A 37 4.31 -2.55 17.06
N GLY A 38 5.33 -2.13 16.33
CA GLY A 38 6.68 -2.70 16.35
C GLY A 38 6.97 -3.67 15.21
N SER A 39 5.95 -4.11 14.47
CA SER A 39 6.12 -4.88 13.24
C SER A 39 6.39 -3.98 12.03
N GLU A 40 6.96 -4.55 10.96
CA GLU A 40 7.32 -3.84 9.74
C GLU A 40 6.13 -3.09 9.13
N PHE A 41 4.95 -3.73 9.06
CA PHE A 41 3.74 -3.10 8.54
C PHE A 41 2.80 -2.52 9.60
N GLY A 42 2.97 -2.86 10.89
CA GLY A 42 2.20 -2.29 12.01
C GLY A 42 2.81 -1.05 12.65
N GLY A 43 4.05 -0.73 12.29
CA GLY A 43 4.70 0.55 12.56
C GLY A 43 5.96 0.40 13.39
N LEU A 44 7.06 1.00 12.90
CA LEU A 44 8.36 0.98 13.54
C LEU A 44 8.47 2.10 14.59
N PRO A 45 9.25 1.90 15.66
CA PRO A 45 9.46 2.94 16.66
C PRO A 45 10.15 4.16 16.02
N SER A 46 9.60 5.35 16.24
CA SER A 46 10.11 6.61 15.67
C SER A 46 11.38 7.15 16.35
N GLY A 47 11.83 6.51 17.43
CA GLY A 47 12.86 7.03 18.34
C GLY A 47 12.31 7.97 19.43
N MET A 48 11.04 8.42 19.33
CA MET A 48 10.35 9.16 20.39
C MET A 48 9.42 8.22 21.17
N PRO A 49 9.39 8.31 22.53
CA PRO A 49 8.53 7.45 23.35
C PRO A 49 7.05 7.55 22.95
N GLY A 50 6.44 6.39 22.67
CA GLY A 50 5.01 6.29 22.35
C GLY A 50 4.64 6.65 20.90
N ILE A 51 5.60 7.07 20.06
CA ILE A 51 5.35 7.42 18.67
C ILE A 51 5.85 6.31 17.74
N TRP A 52 4.96 5.85 16.86
CA TRP A 52 5.19 4.78 15.90
C TRP A 52 4.99 5.31 14.49
N VAL A 53 5.85 4.91 13.56
CA VAL A 53 5.77 5.24 12.14
C VAL A 53 5.34 3.99 11.38
N SER A 54 4.09 3.96 10.92
CA SER A 54 3.57 2.89 10.08
C SER A 54 3.43 3.34 8.63
N PRO A 55 3.47 2.40 7.66
CA PRO A 55 3.04 2.68 6.31
C PRO A 55 1.59 3.21 6.34
N GLY A 56 1.32 4.24 5.55
CA GLY A 56 -0.02 4.82 5.45
C GLY A 56 -0.98 3.93 4.67
N ARG A 57 -2.27 3.98 5.01
CA ARG A 57 -3.34 3.49 4.15
C ARG A 57 -3.51 4.47 2.99
N SER A 58 -3.53 3.97 1.76
CA SER A 58 -3.64 4.85 0.58
C SER A 58 -4.63 4.30 -0.43
N ILE A 59 -5.38 5.19 -1.06
CA ILE A 59 -6.15 4.93 -2.27
C ILE A 59 -5.63 5.84 -3.38
N TYR A 60 -5.50 5.33 -4.59
CA TYR A 60 -5.05 6.11 -5.75
C TYR A 60 -5.83 5.75 -7.01
N ALA A 61 -5.90 6.71 -7.92
CA ALA A 61 -6.38 6.53 -9.29
C ALA A 61 -5.47 7.34 -10.23
N ARG A 62 -5.20 6.79 -11.40
CA ARG A 62 -4.36 7.38 -12.45
C ARG A 62 -5.00 7.10 -13.80
N ALA A 63 -5.01 8.11 -14.66
CA ALA A 63 -5.29 7.96 -16.08
C ALA A 63 -4.03 8.35 -16.86
N ALA A 64 -3.71 7.61 -17.90
CA ALA A 64 -2.63 7.89 -18.84
C ALA A 64 -3.19 7.83 -20.26
N TYR A 65 -2.85 8.82 -21.09
CA TYR A 65 -3.22 8.88 -22.50
C TYR A 65 -1.94 8.84 -23.34
N TYR A 66 -1.92 7.99 -24.36
CA TYR A 66 -0.81 7.74 -25.27
C TYR A 66 -1.21 8.21 -26.67
N PHE A 67 -0.38 9.07 -27.26
CA PHE A 67 -0.58 9.71 -28.57
C PHE A 67 0.43 9.23 -29.60
#